data_AF-A0AAU8H2V7-F1
#
_entry.id   AF-A0AAU8H2V7-F1
#
_cell.length_a   1.000
_cell.length_b   1.000
_cell.length_c   1.000
_cell.angle_alpha   90.00
_cell.angle_beta   90.00
_cell.angle_gamma   90.00
#
_symmetry.space_group_name_H-M   'P 1'
#
loop_
_entity.id
_entity.type
_entity.pdbx_description
1 polymer ?
#
loop_
_entity_poly.entity_id
_entity_poly.type
_entity_poly.pdbx_seq_one_letter_code
_entity_poly.pdbx_strand_id
1 'polypeptide(L)'
;MAEYFLAQNKNLKNIFLIYSEETNNQRGTKNYCDTLKELLNSHHQNNLTFEFIHLSNISDASQIRRNLDARLLPLLNSTFSVHLNYTGGTKVMGTHVYRWLEEKARENNIKASFSYLDARTFQIVDDINGRITGDLRNEIGLSIQELISLHEFERKNKPSEEIDLFKNAVNKFKELIEADKLKDWFNKYQRDLFTSKNPKEKDKLVEKIRNLKDDLKNFRAEGSFLEIIRSMPEDYILFNNDGSFREPKSNDCLKQAVKFLDGKWLELYVFDVLKNNLTGQNIEIDRNWEIKKKQWSSQHQKFELDIILLKGYQLIGISCTTASQRHICKSKGFEIFLRTRQIGGKEARAVLITRLNKSQRNELQEELEIDTEGKENILVLGEDDLKESVLINRIKDFIK
;
A
#
# COMPACT_ATOMS: atom_id res chain seq x y z
N MET A 1 -13.43 9.18 -8.56
CA MET A 1 -14.67 10.00 -8.62
C MET A 1 -14.58 11.16 -9.59
N ALA A 2 -13.80 12.21 -9.32
CA ALA A 2 -13.68 13.35 -10.24
C ALA A 2 -13.26 12.93 -11.65
N GLU A 3 -12.25 12.05 -11.75
CA GLU A 3 -11.81 11.42 -13.00
C GLU A 3 -12.94 10.80 -13.82
N TYR A 4 -13.82 10.03 -13.17
CA TYR A 4 -14.95 9.40 -13.84
C TYR A 4 -15.89 10.44 -14.44
N PHE A 5 -16.30 11.45 -13.67
CA PHE A 5 -17.22 12.47 -14.16
C PHE A 5 -16.61 13.32 -15.28
N LEU A 6 -15.30 13.59 -15.23
CA LEU A 6 -14.58 14.28 -16.30
C LEU A 6 -14.51 13.43 -17.58
N ALA A 7 -14.28 12.12 -17.45
CA ALA A 7 -14.27 11.20 -18.58
C ALA A 7 -15.65 11.08 -19.25
N GLN A 8 -16.73 11.03 -18.46
CA GLN A 8 -18.10 10.89 -18.97
C GLN A 8 -18.73 12.19 -19.45
N ASN A 9 -18.28 13.35 -18.95
CA ASN A 9 -18.85 14.64 -19.28
C ASN A 9 -17.78 15.64 -19.72
N LYS A 10 -17.56 15.72 -21.04
CA LYS A 10 -16.64 16.69 -21.65
C LYS A 10 -17.03 18.16 -21.44
N ASN A 11 -18.27 18.43 -21.04
CA ASN A 11 -18.74 19.79 -20.72
C ASN A 11 -18.47 20.18 -19.26
N LEU A 12 -18.02 19.25 -18.41
CA LEU A 12 -17.64 19.55 -17.04
C LEU A 12 -16.34 20.38 -17.04
N LYS A 13 -16.48 21.68 -16.75
CA LYS A 13 -15.34 22.62 -16.68
C LYS A 13 -15.10 23.19 -15.30
N ASN A 14 -16.11 23.21 -14.44
CA ASN A 14 -16.05 23.83 -13.12
C ASN A 14 -16.09 22.76 -12.04
N ILE A 15 -15.10 22.76 -11.15
CA ILE A 15 -15.00 21.84 -10.02
C ILE A 15 -14.97 22.67 -8.73
N PHE A 16 -15.95 22.43 -7.86
CA PHE A 16 -16.02 23.06 -6.54
C PHE A 16 -15.42 22.10 -5.51
N LEU A 17 -14.36 22.52 -4.84
CA LEU A 17 -13.69 21.76 -3.78
C LEU A 17 -14.07 22.36 -2.43
N ILE A 18 -14.92 21.64 -1.68
CA ILE A 18 -15.35 22.03 -0.34
C ILE A 18 -14.39 21.42 0.68
N TYR A 19 -13.79 22.26 1.54
CA TYR A 19 -12.74 21.82 2.46
C TYR A 19 -12.88 22.45 3.86
N SER A 20 -12.30 21.81 4.87
CA SER A 20 -12.23 22.35 6.22
C SER A 20 -11.04 23.29 6.38
N GLU A 21 -11.23 24.40 7.09
CA GLU A 21 -10.10 25.21 7.57
C GLU A 21 -9.39 24.52 8.73
N GLU A 22 -8.10 24.76 8.92
CA GLU A 22 -7.39 24.29 10.11
C GLU A 22 -7.77 25.19 11.30
N THR A 23 -8.21 24.59 12.40
CA THR A 23 -8.42 25.29 13.68
C THR A 23 -7.90 24.42 14.82
N ASN A 24 -7.90 24.94 16.05
CA ASN A 24 -7.54 24.13 17.22
C ASN A 24 -8.42 22.87 17.40
N ASN A 25 -9.64 22.87 16.84
CA ASN A 25 -10.63 21.82 17.05
C ASN A 25 -10.92 21.00 15.78
N GLN A 26 -10.29 21.30 14.66
CA GLN A 26 -10.50 20.57 13.41
C GLN A 26 -9.25 20.62 12.51
N ARG A 27 -9.00 19.52 11.82
CA ARG A 27 -7.92 19.47 10.83
C ARG A 27 -8.38 20.13 9.52
N GLY A 28 -7.49 20.90 8.91
CA GLY A 28 -7.68 21.52 7.62
C GLY A 28 -7.39 20.55 6.47
N THR A 29 -8.16 20.66 5.39
CA THR A 29 -8.03 19.77 4.23
C THR A 29 -7.67 20.49 2.93
N LYS A 30 -7.22 21.75 3.01
CA LYS A 30 -6.88 22.56 1.82
C LYS A 30 -5.79 21.91 0.95
N ASN A 31 -4.72 21.38 1.56
CA ASN A 31 -3.62 20.76 0.83
C ASN A 31 -4.07 19.59 -0.06
N TYR A 32 -5.07 18.83 0.40
CA TYR A 32 -5.65 17.74 -0.39
C TYR A 32 -6.37 18.28 -1.63
N CYS A 33 -7.04 19.42 -1.51
CA CYS A 33 -7.66 20.11 -2.65
C CYS A 33 -6.62 20.63 -3.64
N ASP A 34 -5.53 21.22 -3.15
CA ASP A 34 -4.44 21.72 -3.99
C ASP A 34 -3.78 20.56 -4.78
N THR A 35 -3.49 19.44 -4.11
CA THR A 35 -2.91 18.25 -4.77
C THR A 35 -3.88 17.61 -5.76
N LEU A 36 -5.17 17.54 -5.43
CA LEU A 36 -6.19 17.02 -6.35
C LEU A 36 -6.32 17.90 -7.60
N LYS A 37 -6.27 19.23 -7.44
CA LYS A 37 -6.25 20.17 -8.57
C LYS A 37 -5.04 19.94 -9.47
N GLU A 38 -3.86 19.78 -8.90
CA GLU A 38 -2.63 19.51 -9.68
C GLU A 38 -2.77 18.23 -10.49
N LEU A 39 -3.22 17.14 -9.86
CA LEU A 39 -3.42 15.85 -10.52
C LEU A 39 -4.45 15.91 -11.65
N LEU A 40 -5.61 16.51 -11.41
CA LEU A 40 -6.66 16.60 -12.42
C LEU A 40 -6.23 17.47 -13.60
N ASN A 41 -5.47 18.55 -13.38
CA ASN A 41 -4.90 19.34 -14.47
C ASN A 41 -3.81 18.59 -15.25
N SER A 42 -3.05 17.69 -14.61
CA SER A 42 -2.07 16.89 -15.35
C SER A 42 -2.72 15.80 -16.21
N HIS A 43 -3.85 15.26 -15.79
CA HIS A 43 -4.60 14.25 -16.56
C HIS A 43 -5.46 14.83 -17.68
N HIS A 44 -5.98 16.04 -17.49
CA HIS A 44 -6.93 16.65 -18.41
C HIS A 44 -6.37 17.94 -19.02
N GLN A 45 -6.26 17.98 -20.35
CA GLN A 45 -5.84 19.17 -21.10
C GLN A 45 -6.95 20.25 -21.18
N ASN A 46 -8.12 19.99 -20.61
CA ASN A 46 -9.23 20.93 -20.59
C ASN A 46 -8.93 22.11 -19.66
N ASN A 47 -9.45 23.29 -20.00
CA ASN A 47 -9.43 24.45 -19.10
C ASN A 47 -10.39 24.23 -17.92
N LEU A 48 -9.97 23.41 -16.96
CA LEU A 48 -10.66 23.18 -15.71
C LEU A 48 -10.51 24.40 -14.80
N THR A 49 -11.63 24.90 -14.31
CA THR A 49 -11.70 25.95 -13.31
C THR A 49 -12.02 25.33 -11.96
N PHE A 50 -11.26 25.71 -10.95
CA PHE A 50 -11.36 25.18 -9.59
C PHE A 50 -11.74 26.30 -8.63
N GLU A 51 -12.86 26.11 -7.94
CA GLU A 51 -13.35 27.02 -6.91
C GLU A 51 -13.21 26.36 -5.54
N PHE A 52 -12.57 27.05 -4.61
CA PHE A 52 -12.22 26.54 -3.29
C PHE A 52 -13.15 27.11 -2.23
N ILE A 53 -14.03 26.27 -1.69
CA ILE A 53 -15.06 26.66 -0.73
C ILE A 53 -14.67 26.17 0.66
N HIS A 54 -14.21 27.07 1.52
CA HIS A 54 -13.82 26.70 2.87
C HIS A 54 -14.99 26.72 3.87
N LEU A 55 -14.96 25.78 4.80
CA LEU A 55 -15.86 25.66 5.93
C LEU A 55 -15.08 25.93 7.22
N SER A 56 -15.48 26.97 7.96
CA SER A 56 -14.74 27.42 9.15
C SER A 56 -14.98 26.52 10.37
N ASN A 57 -16.16 25.91 10.49
CA ASN A 57 -16.45 24.91 11.53
C ASN A 57 -17.26 23.75 10.95
N ILE A 58 -16.62 22.60 10.77
CA ILE A 58 -17.23 21.41 10.16
C ILE A 58 -18.09 20.58 11.13
N SER A 59 -18.19 21.01 12.38
CA SER A 59 -19.04 20.40 13.41
C SER A 59 -20.30 21.23 13.70
N ASP A 60 -20.46 22.39 13.07
CA ASP A 60 -21.60 23.30 13.27
C ASP A 60 -22.38 23.47 11.96
N ALA A 61 -23.59 22.90 11.93
CA ALA A 61 -24.51 22.98 10.79
C ALA A 61 -24.82 24.41 10.34
N SER A 62 -25.02 25.33 11.29
CA SER A 62 -25.37 26.73 11.02
C SER A 62 -24.19 27.48 10.42
N GLN A 63 -22.97 27.17 10.89
CA GLN A 63 -21.75 27.74 10.33
C GLN A 63 -21.48 27.21 8.91
N ILE A 64 -21.65 25.91 8.68
CA ILE A 64 -21.54 25.31 7.34
C ILE A 64 -22.51 26.01 6.38
N ARG A 65 -23.80 26.13 6.76
CA ARG A 65 -24.81 26.78 5.92
C ARG A 65 -24.45 28.24 5.60
N ARG A 66 -24.05 29.02 6.60
CA ARG A 66 -23.59 30.41 6.40
C ARG A 66 -22.39 30.50 5.45
N ASN A 67 -21.44 29.57 5.54
CA ASN A 67 -20.30 29.55 4.62
C ASN A 67 -20.73 29.23 3.19
N LEU A 68 -21.63 28.26 2.99
CA LEU A 68 -22.13 27.89 1.68
C LEU A 68 -22.98 29.01 1.05
N ASP A 69 -23.87 29.65 1.84
CA ASP A 69 -24.67 30.80 1.38
C ASP A 69 -23.78 31.97 0.94
N ALA A 70 -22.71 32.26 1.68
CA ALA A 70 -21.83 33.38 1.37
C ALA A 70 -20.87 33.11 0.21
N ARG A 71 -20.47 31.85 -0.02
CA ARG A 71 -19.34 31.50 -0.90
C ARG A 71 -19.72 30.67 -2.11
N LEU A 72 -20.65 29.72 -1.96
CA LEU A 72 -21.04 28.81 -3.03
C LEU A 72 -22.31 29.27 -3.73
N LEU A 73 -23.33 29.74 -3.00
CA LEU A 73 -24.59 30.20 -3.60
C LEU A 73 -24.40 31.23 -4.72
N PRO A 74 -23.53 32.26 -4.59
CA PRO A 74 -23.34 33.26 -5.64
C PRO A 74 -22.75 32.70 -6.94
N LEU A 75 -22.12 31.52 -6.87
CA LEU A 75 -21.50 30.84 -8.01
C LEU A 75 -22.48 29.90 -8.72
N LEU A 76 -23.64 29.62 -8.12
CA LEU A 76 -24.67 28.77 -8.69
C LEU A 76 -25.69 29.61 -9.46
N ASN A 77 -26.06 29.16 -10.65
CA ASN A 77 -27.12 29.78 -11.45
C ASN A 77 -27.92 28.70 -12.20
N SER A 78 -29.09 29.06 -12.69
CA SER A 78 -30.01 28.14 -13.37
C SER A 78 -29.56 27.75 -14.79
N THR A 79 -28.47 28.30 -15.33
CA THR A 79 -28.00 27.97 -16.68
C THR A 79 -27.14 26.71 -16.72
N PHE A 80 -26.74 26.16 -15.56
CA PHE A 80 -25.94 24.93 -15.47
C PHE A 80 -26.57 23.92 -14.49
N SER A 81 -26.27 22.64 -14.70
CA SER A 81 -26.59 21.59 -13.73
C SER A 81 -25.45 21.40 -12.74
N VAL A 82 -25.77 21.10 -11.49
CA VAL A 82 -24.81 20.84 -10.42
C VAL A 82 -24.88 19.36 -10.02
N HIS A 83 -23.72 18.75 -9.79
CA HIS A 83 -23.63 17.40 -9.24
C HIS A 83 -22.80 17.43 -7.95
N LEU A 84 -23.32 16.84 -6.88
CA LEU A 84 -22.59 16.67 -5.63
C LEU A 84 -22.22 15.21 -5.43
N ASN A 85 -20.92 14.94 -5.38
CA ASN A 85 -20.43 13.69 -4.79
C ASN A 85 -20.15 13.89 -3.30
N TYR A 86 -20.85 13.18 -2.44
CA TYR A 86 -20.78 13.36 -0.98
C TYR A 86 -20.07 12.20 -0.26
N THR A 87 -19.21 11.45 -0.96
CA THR A 87 -18.36 10.40 -0.36
C THR A 87 -17.37 10.97 0.65
N GLY A 88 -16.82 12.15 0.34
CA GLY A 88 -15.77 12.81 1.12
C GLY A 88 -16.29 13.71 2.25
N GLY A 89 -15.36 14.15 3.10
CA GLY A 89 -15.67 15.00 4.25
C GLY A 89 -16.15 14.23 5.48
N THR A 90 -16.45 14.94 6.57
CA THR A 90 -17.09 14.33 7.73
C THR A 90 -18.56 14.03 7.43
N LYS A 91 -19.18 13.13 8.20
CA LYS A 91 -20.63 12.87 8.07
C LYS A 91 -21.46 14.14 8.20
N VAL A 92 -21.05 15.05 9.09
CA VAL A 92 -21.69 16.35 9.32
C VAL A 92 -21.57 17.22 8.07
N MET A 93 -20.37 17.34 7.47
CA MET A 93 -20.17 18.07 6.22
C MET A 93 -21.04 17.51 5.10
N GLY A 94 -20.93 16.20 4.81
CA GLY A 94 -21.69 15.57 3.72
C GLY A 94 -23.19 15.78 3.87
N THR A 95 -23.73 15.56 5.08
CA THR A 95 -25.16 15.74 5.37
C THR A 95 -25.62 17.18 5.17
N HIS A 96 -24.90 18.16 5.73
CA HIS A 96 -25.34 19.55 5.68
C HIS A 96 -25.11 20.20 4.31
N VAL A 97 -24.04 19.83 3.60
CA VAL A 97 -23.82 20.27 2.21
C VAL A 97 -24.90 19.68 1.28
N TYR A 98 -25.19 18.38 1.43
CA TYR A 98 -26.27 17.72 0.68
C TYR A 98 -27.60 18.44 0.87
N ARG A 99 -28.04 18.59 2.13
CA ARG A 99 -29.34 19.19 2.45
C ARG A 99 -29.42 20.64 1.98
N TRP A 100 -28.33 21.39 2.13
CA TRP A 100 -28.25 22.77 1.68
C TRP A 100 -28.37 22.88 0.16
N LEU A 101 -27.65 22.04 -0.59
CA LEU A 101 -27.69 22.08 -2.05
C LEU A 101 -29.06 21.65 -2.58
N GLU A 102 -29.67 20.62 -1.99
CA GLU A 102 -31.03 20.18 -2.32
C GLU A 102 -32.06 21.30 -2.12
N GLU A 103 -32.03 21.97 -0.97
CA GLU A 103 -32.91 23.10 -0.65
C GLU A 103 -32.71 24.25 -1.65
N LYS A 104 -31.46 24.72 -1.82
CA LYS A 104 -31.15 25.89 -2.64
C LYS A 104 -31.32 25.64 -4.13
N ALA A 105 -31.03 24.43 -4.59
CA ALA A 105 -31.27 24.06 -5.98
C ALA A 105 -32.76 24.13 -6.31
N ARG A 106 -33.62 23.64 -5.43
CA ARG A 106 -35.08 23.73 -5.58
C ARG A 106 -35.58 25.17 -5.55
N GLU A 107 -35.12 25.98 -4.59
CA GLU A 107 -35.52 27.39 -4.46
C GLU A 107 -35.12 28.25 -5.68
N ASN A 108 -33.98 27.93 -6.30
CA ASN A 108 -33.42 28.71 -7.41
C ASN A 108 -33.60 28.04 -8.78
N ASN A 109 -34.41 26.97 -8.86
CA ASN A 109 -34.67 26.20 -10.08
C ASN A 109 -33.38 25.72 -10.79
N ILE A 110 -32.42 25.21 -10.02
CA ILE A 110 -31.16 24.64 -10.49
C ILE A 110 -31.32 23.12 -10.57
N LYS A 111 -30.89 22.51 -11.67
CA LYS A 111 -30.87 21.05 -11.80
C LYS A 111 -29.72 20.47 -10.96
N ALA A 112 -30.04 19.84 -9.84
CA ALA A 112 -29.07 19.16 -8.97
C ALA A 112 -29.17 17.62 -9.10
N SER A 113 -28.05 16.94 -8.89
CA SER A 113 -27.94 15.48 -8.79
C SER A 113 -26.89 15.09 -7.76
N PHE A 114 -26.97 13.87 -7.23
CA PHE A 114 -26.23 13.46 -6.04
C PHE A 114 -25.73 12.03 -6.17
N SER A 115 -24.49 11.79 -5.76
CA SER A 115 -23.92 10.46 -5.74
C SER A 115 -22.92 10.24 -4.61
N TYR A 116 -22.63 8.97 -4.35
CA TYR A 116 -21.53 8.54 -3.49
C TYR A 116 -20.82 7.32 -4.08
N LEU A 117 -19.57 7.10 -3.68
CA LEU A 117 -18.83 5.87 -3.95
C LEU A 117 -19.15 4.86 -2.85
N ASP A 118 -19.69 3.71 -3.21
CA ASP A 118 -19.87 2.59 -2.29
C ASP A 118 -18.57 1.78 -2.20
N ALA A 119 -17.86 1.92 -1.08
CA ALA A 119 -16.62 1.22 -0.80
C ALA A 119 -16.71 -0.32 -0.83
N ARG A 120 -17.92 -0.90 -0.73
CA ARG A 120 -18.12 -2.36 -0.73
C ARG A 120 -18.22 -2.93 -2.14
N THR A 121 -18.82 -2.16 -3.04
CA THR A 121 -19.05 -2.58 -4.43
C THR A 121 -18.09 -1.89 -5.41
N PHE A 122 -17.39 -0.85 -4.96
CA PHE A 122 -16.52 0.01 -5.76
C PHE A 122 -17.28 0.70 -6.89
N GLN A 123 -18.58 0.97 -6.68
CA GLN A 123 -19.47 1.57 -7.67
C GLN A 123 -19.91 2.96 -7.23
N ILE A 124 -20.17 3.82 -8.21
CA ILE A 124 -20.85 5.09 -7.97
C ILE A 124 -22.35 4.81 -7.91
N VAL A 125 -22.96 5.21 -6.80
CA VAL A 125 -24.41 5.14 -6.58
C VAL A 125 -24.97 6.56 -6.66
N ASP A 126 -25.80 6.79 -7.66
CA ASP A 126 -26.63 7.98 -7.82
C ASP A 126 -27.95 7.78 -7.06
N ASP A 127 -28.43 8.82 -6.39
CA ASP A 127 -29.61 8.71 -5.52
C ASP A 127 -30.90 8.38 -6.25
N ILE A 128 -30.98 8.69 -7.55
CA ILE A 128 -32.18 8.47 -8.37
C ILE A 128 -32.00 7.21 -9.23
N ASN A 129 -30.84 7.08 -9.88
CA ASN A 129 -30.59 6.04 -10.87
C ASN A 129 -29.96 4.77 -10.27
N GLY A 130 -29.61 4.78 -8.98
CA GLY A 130 -28.91 3.69 -8.33
C GLY A 130 -27.48 3.56 -8.84
N ARG A 131 -27.00 2.34 -9.06
CA ARG A 131 -25.62 2.10 -9.51
C ARG A 131 -25.46 2.53 -10.95
N ILE A 132 -24.57 3.49 -11.20
CA ILE A 132 -24.32 4.05 -12.54
C ILE A 132 -22.99 3.62 -13.15
N THR A 133 -22.16 2.87 -12.41
CA THR A 133 -20.88 2.33 -12.90
C THR A 133 -20.75 0.83 -12.68
N GLY A 134 -19.80 0.20 -13.37
CA GLY A 134 -19.21 -1.04 -12.92
C GLY A 134 -18.25 -0.81 -11.75
N ASP A 135 -17.40 -1.81 -11.47
CA ASP A 135 -16.29 -1.68 -10.53
C ASP A 135 -15.31 -0.62 -11.05
N LEU A 136 -15.30 0.53 -10.37
CA LEU A 136 -14.58 1.72 -10.76
C LEU A 136 -13.06 1.49 -10.79
N ARG A 137 -12.54 0.48 -10.09
CA ARG A 137 -11.12 0.11 -10.13
C ARG A 137 -10.70 -0.37 -11.53
N ASN A 138 -11.64 -0.84 -12.34
CA ASN A 138 -11.39 -1.25 -13.73
C ASN A 138 -11.55 -0.08 -14.72
N GLU A 139 -12.20 1.01 -14.31
CA GLU A 139 -12.49 2.17 -15.17
C GLU A 139 -11.49 3.31 -14.99
N ILE A 140 -11.01 3.50 -13.75
CA ILE A 140 -10.10 4.59 -13.38
C ILE A 140 -8.80 4.01 -12.82
N GLY A 141 -7.68 4.41 -13.39
CA GLY A 141 -6.34 4.08 -12.91
C GLY A 141 -5.67 5.30 -12.26
N LEU A 142 -4.94 5.05 -11.19
CA LEU A 142 -3.91 5.95 -10.66
C LEU A 142 -2.58 5.21 -10.70
N SER A 143 -1.48 5.94 -10.78
CA SER A 143 -0.18 5.38 -10.44
C SER A 143 0.04 5.35 -8.93
N ILE A 144 0.93 4.46 -8.46
CA ILE A 144 1.32 4.42 -7.03
C ILE A 144 1.88 5.79 -6.59
N GLN A 145 2.65 6.45 -7.46
CA GLN A 145 3.23 7.76 -7.17
C GLN A 145 2.16 8.85 -7.00
N GLU A 146 1.14 8.86 -7.84
CA GLU A 146 0.01 9.81 -7.74
C GLU A 146 -0.79 9.57 -6.46
N LEU A 147 -1.10 8.30 -6.14
CA LEU A 147 -1.82 7.96 -4.93
C LEU A 147 -1.09 8.42 -3.67
N ILE A 148 0.21 8.11 -3.53
CA ILE A 148 0.94 8.55 -2.34
C ILE A 148 1.03 10.08 -2.27
N SER A 149 1.12 10.75 -3.42
CA SER A 149 1.20 12.21 -3.49
C SER A 149 -0.10 12.86 -3.04
N LEU A 150 -1.26 12.32 -3.45
CA LEU A 150 -2.59 12.72 -2.96
C LEU A 150 -2.70 12.62 -1.43
N HIS A 151 -1.98 11.69 -0.82
CA HIS A 151 -1.92 11.52 0.63
C HIS A 151 -0.78 12.29 1.32
N GLU A 152 -0.14 13.22 0.61
CA GLU A 152 0.98 14.05 1.07
C GLU A 152 2.25 13.24 1.42
N PHE A 153 2.41 12.06 0.83
CA PHE A 153 3.60 11.23 0.96
C PHE A 153 4.53 11.35 -0.25
N GLU A 154 5.77 10.93 -0.05
CA GLU A 154 6.81 10.88 -1.08
C GLU A 154 7.70 9.65 -0.88
N ARG A 155 8.16 9.08 -2.00
CA ARG A 155 9.16 8.00 -2.02
C ARG A 155 10.55 8.58 -1.80
N LYS A 156 11.36 7.97 -0.93
CA LYS A 156 12.69 8.45 -0.54
C LYS A 156 13.84 7.67 -1.13
N ASN A 157 13.60 6.44 -1.54
CA ASN A 157 14.60 5.60 -2.18
C ASN A 157 14.32 5.44 -3.68
N LYS A 158 15.36 5.11 -4.44
CA LYS A 158 15.23 4.77 -5.87
C LYS A 158 14.75 3.32 -6.03
N PRO A 159 14.15 2.97 -7.17
CA PRO A 159 13.93 1.57 -7.54
C PRO A 159 15.22 0.76 -7.40
N SER A 160 15.11 -0.47 -6.89
CA SER A 160 16.24 -1.36 -6.66
C SER A 160 16.32 -2.45 -7.74
N GLU A 161 17.51 -2.62 -8.32
CA GLU A 161 17.84 -3.68 -9.29
C GLU A 161 18.07 -5.06 -8.62
N GLU A 162 17.82 -5.19 -7.31
CA GLU A 162 18.04 -6.43 -6.53
C GLU A 162 17.36 -7.69 -7.10
N ILE A 163 16.30 -7.56 -7.92
CA ILE A 163 15.63 -8.74 -8.48
C ILE A 163 16.52 -9.43 -9.50
N ASP A 164 17.12 -8.63 -10.38
CA ASP A 164 17.93 -9.15 -11.47
C ASP A 164 19.23 -9.70 -10.89
N LEU A 165 19.72 -9.07 -9.81
CA LEU A 165 20.87 -9.55 -9.06
C LEU A 165 20.66 -10.94 -8.47
N PHE A 166 19.59 -11.19 -7.70
CA PHE A 166 19.40 -12.48 -7.00
C PHE A 166 18.45 -13.46 -7.70
N LYS A 167 18.09 -13.23 -8.97
CA LYS A 167 17.08 -13.99 -9.71
C LYS A 167 17.27 -15.50 -9.64
N ASN A 168 18.50 -15.98 -9.84
CA ASN A 168 18.82 -17.41 -9.81
C ASN A 168 18.58 -18.03 -8.43
N ALA A 169 18.92 -17.31 -7.36
CA ALA A 169 18.65 -17.76 -5.99
C ALA A 169 17.17 -17.72 -5.63
N VAL A 170 16.43 -16.72 -6.09
CA VAL A 170 14.96 -16.67 -5.95
C VAL A 170 14.31 -17.86 -6.66
N ASN A 171 14.79 -18.24 -7.84
CA ASN A 171 14.32 -19.44 -8.55
C ASN A 171 14.59 -20.73 -7.75
N LYS A 172 15.73 -20.82 -7.05
CA LYS A 172 15.98 -21.95 -6.13
C LYS A 172 15.04 -21.99 -4.94
N PHE A 173 14.70 -20.84 -4.36
CA PHE A 173 13.64 -20.79 -3.34
C PHE A 173 12.28 -21.22 -3.89
N LYS A 174 11.93 -20.80 -5.11
CA LYS A 174 10.71 -21.23 -5.81
C LYS A 174 10.67 -22.76 -5.98
N GLU A 175 11.75 -23.38 -6.44
CA GLU A 175 11.87 -24.84 -6.55
C GLU A 175 11.64 -25.54 -5.20
N LEU A 176 12.23 -25.01 -4.11
CA LEU A 176 12.04 -25.57 -2.76
C LEU A 176 10.60 -25.42 -2.26
N ILE A 177 9.94 -24.30 -2.53
CA ILE A 177 8.55 -24.05 -2.13
C ILE A 177 7.62 -25.02 -2.86
N GLU A 178 7.76 -25.16 -4.17
CA GLU A 178 6.92 -26.05 -4.98
C GLU A 178 7.11 -27.53 -4.59
N ALA A 179 8.32 -27.89 -4.14
CA ALA A 179 8.66 -29.24 -3.67
C ALA A 179 8.32 -29.50 -2.19
N ASP A 180 7.70 -28.56 -1.46
CA ASP A 180 7.44 -28.64 -0.01
C ASP A 180 8.71 -28.81 0.85
N LYS A 181 9.85 -28.33 0.37
CA LYS A 181 11.18 -28.45 0.99
C LYS A 181 11.69 -27.16 1.63
N LEU A 182 10.85 -26.14 1.77
CA LEU A 182 11.27 -24.88 2.40
C LEU A 182 11.78 -25.07 3.84
N LYS A 183 11.25 -26.06 4.57
CA LYS A 183 11.73 -26.41 5.92
C LYS A 183 13.21 -26.83 5.92
N ASP A 184 13.69 -27.47 4.86
CA ASP A 184 15.09 -27.89 4.75
C ASP A 184 16.03 -26.70 4.78
N TRP A 185 15.65 -25.60 4.09
CA TRP A 185 16.40 -24.34 4.15
C TRP A 185 16.51 -23.83 5.59
N PHE A 186 15.40 -23.74 6.31
CA PHE A 186 15.39 -23.20 7.67
C PHE A 186 16.02 -24.12 8.72
N ASN A 187 16.09 -25.42 8.46
CA ASN A 187 16.82 -26.37 9.30
C ASN A 187 18.34 -26.21 9.16
N LYS A 188 18.82 -25.72 8.00
CA LYS A 188 20.25 -25.55 7.71
C LYS A 188 20.74 -24.11 7.87
N TYR A 189 19.87 -23.12 7.65
CA TYR A 189 20.18 -21.71 7.84
C TYR A 189 20.18 -21.34 9.33
N GLN A 190 21.36 -21.05 9.86
CA GLN A 190 21.53 -20.59 11.24
C GLN A 190 21.62 -19.07 11.28
N ARG A 191 20.46 -18.41 11.51
CA ARG A 191 20.36 -16.94 11.57
C ARG A 191 21.36 -16.32 12.55
N ASP A 192 21.60 -16.95 13.70
CA ASP A 192 22.47 -16.44 14.75
C ASP A 192 23.91 -16.17 14.25
N LEU A 193 24.40 -16.96 13.29
CA LEU A 193 25.72 -16.76 12.66
C LEU A 193 25.84 -15.42 11.91
N PHE A 194 24.71 -14.82 11.56
CA PHE A 194 24.62 -13.59 10.79
C PHE A 194 24.04 -12.42 11.60
N THR A 195 23.93 -12.55 12.92
CA THR A 195 23.43 -11.50 13.82
C THR A 195 24.51 -10.92 14.71
N SER A 196 24.31 -9.68 15.15
CA SER A 196 25.24 -8.97 16.02
C SER A 196 25.24 -9.59 17.43
N LYS A 197 26.44 -9.88 17.92
CA LYS A 197 26.66 -10.32 19.30
C LYS A 197 26.65 -9.18 20.33
N ASN A 198 26.61 -7.92 19.87
CA ASN A 198 26.56 -6.78 20.77
C ASN A 198 25.20 -6.76 21.49
N PRO A 199 25.15 -6.79 22.84
CA PRO A 199 23.89 -6.77 23.58
C PRO A 199 23.00 -5.56 23.25
N LYS A 200 23.59 -4.43 22.84
CA LYS A 200 22.85 -3.22 22.43
C LYS A 200 22.26 -3.29 21.01
N GLU A 201 22.65 -4.29 20.23
CA GLU A 201 22.24 -4.49 18.84
C GLU A 201 21.77 -5.92 18.60
N LYS A 202 21.27 -6.57 19.65
CA LYS A 202 20.74 -7.92 19.59
C LYS A 202 19.72 -8.03 18.44
N ASP A 203 19.79 -9.14 17.70
CA ASP A 203 18.94 -9.47 16.56
C ASP A 203 19.16 -8.65 15.26
N LYS A 204 20.04 -7.62 15.28
CA LYS A 204 20.45 -6.93 14.05
C LYS A 204 21.42 -7.78 13.23
N LEU A 205 21.27 -7.75 11.91
CA LEU A 205 22.18 -8.45 11.00
C LEU A 205 23.58 -7.83 11.01
N VAL A 206 24.58 -8.67 10.77
CA VAL A 206 25.98 -8.25 10.64
C VAL A 206 26.19 -7.43 9.36
N GLU A 207 26.80 -6.26 9.52
CA GLU A 207 27.12 -5.37 8.39
C GLU A 207 28.62 -5.28 8.08
N LYS A 208 29.48 -5.87 8.92
CA LYS A 208 30.93 -5.79 8.79
C LYS A 208 31.57 -7.16 8.80
N ILE A 209 32.42 -7.44 7.80
CA ILE A 209 33.10 -8.73 7.62
C ILE A 209 33.88 -9.14 8.88
N ARG A 210 34.55 -8.20 9.54
CA ARG A 210 35.32 -8.47 10.76
C ARG A 210 34.47 -9.07 11.90
N ASN A 211 33.15 -8.86 11.89
CA ASN A 211 32.25 -9.36 12.92
C ASN A 211 31.79 -10.81 12.66
N LEU A 212 32.13 -11.41 11.50
CA LEU A 212 31.78 -12.78 11.13
C LEU A 212 32.87 -13.81 11.47
N LYS A 213 34.12 -13.36 11.60
CA LYS A 213 35.30 -14.19 11.32
C LYS A 213 35.53 -15.35 12.28
N ASP A 214 34.92 -15.39 13.45
CA ASP A 214 35.22 -16.45 14.43
C ASP A 214 34.18 -17.58 14.45
N ASP A 215 32.92 -17.32 14.15
CA ASP A 215 31.88 -18.37 14.14
C ASP A 215 31.83 -19.16 12.83
N LEU A 216 32.13 -18.48 11.71
CA LEU A 216 32.05 -19.10 10.38
C LEU A 216 33.27 -19.97 10.03
N LYS A 217 34.37 -19.89 10.79
CA LYS A 217 35.58 -20.70 10.53
C LYS A 217 35.31 -22.21 10.61
N ASN A 218 34.53 -22.62 11.61
CA ASN A 218 34.22 -24.03 11.86
C ASN A 218 32.87 -24.46 11.28
N PHE A 219 32.04 -23.50 10.86
CA PHE A 219 30.79 -23.81 10.18
C PHE A 219 31.06 -24.37 8.78
N ARG A 220 30.22 -25.34 8.37
CA ARG A 220 30.20 -25.87 7.01
C ARG A 220 28.77 -25.79 6.49
N ALA A 221 28.58 -24.97 5.46
CA ALA A 221 27.32 -24.87 4.77
C ALA A 221 27.04 -26.17 4.00
N GLU A 222 25.80 -26.65 4.03
CA GLU A 222 25.41 -27.90 3.38
C GLU A 222 23.93 -27.89 2.97
N GLY A 223 23.54 -28.86 2.14
CA GLY A 223 22.16 -29.05 1.69
C GLY A 223 21.60 -27.84 0.93
N SER A 224 20.29 -27.59 1.11
CA SER A 224 19.57 -26.49 0.47
C SER A 224 20.16 -25.11 0.78
N PHE A 225 20.78 -24.93 1.95
CA PHE A 225 21.48 -23.69 2.31
C PHE A 225 22.63 -23.40 1.34
N LEU A 226 23.50 -24.38 1.12
CA LEU A 226 24.64 -24.24 0.21
C LEU A 226 24.19 -24.15 -1.26
N GLU A 227 23.14 -24.88 -1.65
CA GLU A 227 22.60 -24.82 -3.02
C GLU A 227 22.10 -23.42 -3.38
N ILE A 228 21.36 -22.76 -2.47
CA ILE A 228 20.91 -21.38 -2.66
C ILE A 228 22.11 -20.44 -2.75
N ILE A 229 23.08 -20.56 -1.86
CA ILE A 229 24.28 -19.70 -1.88
C ILE A 229 25.03 -19.81 -3.20
N ARG A 230 25.20 -21.03 -3.74
CA ARG A 230 25.86 -21.25 -5.03
C ARG A 230 25.14 -20.63 -6.22
N SER A 231 23.83 -20.37 -6.09
CA SER A 231 23.04 -19.70 -7.12
C SER A 231 23.02 -18.17 -7.00
N MET A 232 23.63 -17.61 -5.95
CA MET A 232 23.82 -16.16 -5.82
C MET A 232 24.94 -15.68 -6.75
N PRO A 233 24.98 -14.37 -7.10
CA PRO A 233 26.07 -13.82 -7.90
C PRO A 233 27.42 -13.92 -7.19
N GLU A 234 28.49 -14.06 -7.97
CA GLU A 234 29.84 -14.36 -7.51
C GLU A 234 30.34 -13.46 -6.36
N ASP A 235 30.08 -12.15 -6.45
CA ASP A 235 30.49 -11.15 -5.45
C ASP A 235 29.78 -11.31 -4.09
N TYR A 236 28.68 -12.08 -4.03
CA TYR A 236 27.78 -12.24 -2.88
C TYR A 236 27.82 -13.66 -2.28
N ILE A 237 28.60 -14.57 -2.86
CA ILE A 237 28.75 -15.95 -2.37
C ILE A 237 29.53 -15.93 -1.05
N LEU A 238 28.90 -16.43 0.03
CA LEU A 238 29.50 -16.48 1.37
C LEU A 238 30.18 -17.81 1.71
N PHE A 239 30.01 -18.85 0.87
CA PHE A 239 30.56 -20.18 1.10
C PHE A 239 31.05 -20.83 -0.20
N ASN A 240 32.18 -21.52 -0.12
CA ASN A 240 32.76 -22.28 -1.22
C ASN A 240 31.98 -23.57 -1.50
N ASN A 241 32.33 -24.26 -2.58
CA ASN A 241 31.68 -25.52 -2.96
C ASN A 241 31.85 -26.64 -1.91
N ASP A 242 32.89 -26.62 -1.11
CA ASP A 242 33.09 -27.55 0.01
C ASP A 242 32.36 -27.12 1.30
N GLY A 243 31.56 -26.05 1.24
CA GLY A 243 30.83 -25.49 2.37
C GLY A 243 31.67 -24.62 3.29
N SER A 244 32.97 -24.42 3.02
CA SER A 244 33.83 -23.55 3.83
C SER A 244 33.49 -22.07 3.61
N PHE A 245 33.68 -21.23 4.63
CA PHE A 245 33.41 -19.79 4.53
C PHE A 245 34.29 -19.12 3.47
N ARG A 246 33.66 -18.28 2.65
CA ARG A 246 34.31 -17.43 1.65
C ARG A 246 34.17 -15.97 2.09
N GLU A 247 35.30 -15.30 2.24
CA GLU A 247 35.28 -13.89 2.63
C GLU A 247 34.62 -13.02 1.54
N PRO A 248 33.62 -12.20 1.86
CA PRO A 248 32.94 -11.34 0.89
C PRO A 248 33.88 -10.28 0.33
N LYS A 249 33.62 -9.85 -0.91
CA LYS A 249 34.41 -8.79 -1.59
C LYS A 249 34.40 -7.45 -0.85
N SER A 250 33.26 -7.10 -0.23
CA SER A 250 33.11 -5.87 0.54
C SER A 250 32.05 -6.01 1.64
N ASN A 251 32.05 -5.09 2.60
CA ASN A 251 31.01 -5.01 3.63
C ASN A 251 29.61 -4.80 3.01
N ASP A 252 29.51 -4.08 1.88
CA ASP A 252 28.23 -3.87 1.20
C ASP A 252 27.71 -5.15 0.54
N CYS A 253 28.60 -5.92 -0.11
CA CYS A 253 28.25 -7.23 -0.68
C CYS A 253 27.79 -8.17 0.43
N LEU A 254 28.50 -8.19 1.56
CA LEU A 254 28.10 -8.96 2.74
C LEU A 254 26.70 -8.56 3.23
N LYS A 255 26.49 -7.26 3.44
CA LYS A 255 25.22 -6.74 3.98
C LYS A 255 24.04 -7.12 3.09
N GLN A 256 24.19 -6.99 1.78
CA GLN A 256 23.17 -7.38 0.81
C GLN A 256 22.94 -8.89 0.80
N ALA A 257 24.01 -9.69 0.77
CA ALA A 257 23.90 -11.15 0.82
C ALA A 257 23.17 -11.63 2.08
N VAL A 258 23.55 -11.12 3.25
CA VAL A 258 22.93 -11.51 4.52
C VAL A 258 21.46 -11.06 4.61
N LYS A 259 21.13 -9.84 4.16
CA LYS A 259 19.73 -9.38 4.07
C LYS A 259 18.89 -10.27 3.14
N PHE A 260 19.48 -10.66 2.00
CA PHE A 260 18.85 -11.60 1.07
C PHE A 260 18.50 -12.91 1.76
N LEU A 261 19.47 -13.55 2.41
CA LEU A 261 19.29 -14.84 3.08
C LEU A 261 18.34 -14.77 4.29
N ASP A 262 18.32 -13.66 5.04
CA ASP A 262 17.47 -13.53 6.24
C ASP A 262 15.97 -13.42 5.90
N GLY A 263 15.63 -12.74 4.81
CA GLY A 263 14.22 -12.60 4.42
C GLY A 263 13.91 -11.83 3.14
N LYS A 264 14.83 -11.03 2.59
CA LYS A 264 14.55 -10.28 1.35
C LYS A 264 14.23 -11.22 0.19
N TRP A 265 14.74 -12.46 0.20
CA TRP A 265 14.39 -13.49 -0.79
C TRP A 265 12.87 -13.72 -0.90
N LEU A 266 12.13 -13.64 0.22
CA LEU A 266 10.69 -13.88 0.24
C LEU A 266 9.94 -12.72 -0.42
N GLU A 267 10.36 -11.48 -0.15
CA GLU A 267 9.82 -10.30 -0.82
C GLU A 267 10.07 -10.36 -2.34
N LEU A 268 11.29 -10.75 -2.76
CA LEU A 268 11.62 -10.88 -4.17
C LEU A 268 10.80 -12.00 -4.84
N TYR A 269 10.62 -13.15 -4.17
CA TYR A 269 9.81 -14.27 -4.63
C TYR A 269 8.34 -13.87 -4.82
N VAL A 270 7.72 -13.28 -3.79
CA VAL A 270 6.31 -12.86 -3.86
C VAL A 270 6.12 -11.82 -4.95
N PHE A 271 7.01 -10.83 -5.04
CA PHE A 271 6.95 -9.82 -6.08
C PHE A 271 7.02 -10.43 -7.49
N ASP A 272 7.94 -11.38 -7.73
CA ASP A 272 8.06 -12.07 -9.02
C ASP A 272 6.79 -12.87 -9.36
N VAL A 273 6.25 -13.63 -8.40
CA VAL A 273 4.98 -14.35 -8.59
C VAL A 273 3.85 -13.40 -8.96
N LEU A 274 3.70 -12.29 -8.23
CA LEU A 274 2.64 -11.32 -8.49
C LEU A 274 2.80 -10.65 -9.85
N LYS A 275 4.00 -10.17 -10.17
CA LYS A 275 4.29 -9.47 -11.42
C LYS A 275 4.08 -10.36 -12.65
N ASN A 276 4.39 -11.66 -12.55
CA ASN A 276 4.23 -12.60 -13.65
C ASN A 276 2.78 -13.10 -13.83
N ASN A 277 1.95 -13.07 -12.79
CA ASN A 277 0.61 -13.70 -12.81
C ASN A 277 -0.57 -12.72 -12.68
N LEU A 278 -0.33 -11.47 -12.26
CA LEU A 278 -1.32 -10.40 -12.19
C LEU A 278 -1.09 -9.43 -13.35
N THR A 279 -1.51 -9.85 -14.53
CA THR A 279 -1.55 -9.00 -15.73
C THR A 279 -2.99 -8.58 -15.99
N GLY A 280 -3.31 -7.30 -15.84
CA GLY A 280 -4.64 -6.76 -16.07
C GLY A 280 -4.61 -5.26 -16.32
N GLN A 281 -5.68 -4.71 -16.90
CA GLN A 281 -5.86 -3.27 -16.99
C GLN A 281 -5.96 -2.71 -15.56
N ASN A 282 -5.21 -1.63 -15.30
CA ASN A 282 -5.16 -0.93 -14.01
C ASN A 282 -4.58 -1.72 -12.82
N ILE A 283 -3.66 -2.66 -13.05
CA ILE A 283 -2.84 -3.23 -11.97
C ILE A 283 -1.42 -2.68 -12.07
N GLU A 284 -0.95 -2.02 -11.01
CA GLU A 284 0.45 -1.62 -10.84
C GLU A 284 1.05 -2.35 -9.64
N ILE A 285 2.28 -2.84 -9.78
CA ILE A 285 2.98 -3.55 -8.71
C ILE A 285 4.40 -3.02 -8.64
N ASP A 286 4.78 -2.51 -7.47
CA ASP A 286 6.13 -2.09 -7.16
C ASP A 286 6.51 -2.56 -5.75
N ARG A 287 7.74 -2.33 -5.33
CA ARG A 287 8.30 -2.90 -4.10
C ARG A 287 9.38 -2.03 -3.47
N ASN A 288 9.70 -2.35 -2.23
CA ASN A 288 10.80 -1.73 -1.49
C ASN A 288 10.64 -0.20 -1.52
N TRP A 289 9.47 0.31 -1.12
CA TRP A 289 9.25 1.76 -1.04
C TRP A 289 9.56 2.24 0.36
N GLU A 290 10.53 3.14 0.48
CA GLU A 290 10.69 3.97 1.67
C GLU A 290 9.83 5.22 1.52
N ILE A 291 8.79 5.33 2.35
CA ILE A 291 7.77 6.36 2.25
C ILE A 291 7.86 7.31 3.46
N LYS A 292 7.75 8.60 3.18
CA LYS A 292 7.76 9.66 4.19
C LYS A 292 6.70 10.69 3.89
N LYS A 293 6.06 11.24 4.93
CA LYS A 293 5.13 12.36 4.77
C LYS A 293 5.92 13.66 4.53
N LYS A 294 5.49 14.48 3.57
CA LYS A 294 6.17 15.72 3.18
C LYS A 294 6.41 16.68 4.37
N GLN A 295 5.48 16.72 5.31
CA GLN A 295 5.55 17.58 6.50
C GLN A 295 6.49 17.07 7.60
N TRP A 296 6.96 15.82 7.53
CA TRP A 296 7.84 15.25 8.54
C TRP A 296 9.26 15.79 8.36
N SER A 297 9.82 16.41 9.40
CA SER A 297 11.17 16.99 9.33
C SER A 297 12.26 15.93 9.58
N SER A 298 11.99 14.96 10.46
CA SER A 298 12.97 13.93 10.83
C SER A 298 13.20 12.90 9.71
N GLN A 299 14.45 12.51 9.49
CA GLN A 299 14.79 11.40 8.57
C GLN A 299 14.35 10.03 9.12
N HIS A 300 14.13 9.94 10.44
CA HIS A 300 13.65 8.71 11.10
C HIS A 300 12.13 8.52 10.99
N GLN A 301 11.40 9.54 10.58
CA GLN A 301 9.98 9.47 10.28
C GLN A 301 9.81 8.99 8.84
N LYS A 302 10.09 7.72 8.61
CA LYS A 302 9.83 7.02 7.34
C LYS A 302 9.43 5.59 7.65
N PHE A 303 8.74 4.96 6.72
CA PHE A 303 8.43 3.54 6.82
C PHE A 303 8.64 2.84 5.48
N GLU A 304 8.81 1.53 5.56
CA GLU A 304 8.98 0.68 4.39
C GLU A 304 7.67 -0.07 4.10
N LEU A 305 7.36 -0.21 2.81
CA LEU A 305 6.42 -1.18 2.28
C LEU A 305 7.18 -2.15 1.37
N ASP A 306 7.13 -3.43 1.75
CA ASP A 306 7.88 -4.49 1.08
C ASP A 306 7.39 -4.64 -0.37
N ILE A 307 6.08 -4.79 -0.57
CA ILE A 307 5.43 -4.80 -1.89
C ILE A 307 4.17 -3.93 -1.84
N ILE A 308 3.95 -3.17 -2.90
CA ILE A 308 2.76 -2.36 -3.14
C ILE A 308 2.08 -2.89 -4.38
N LEU A 309 0.80 -3.22 -4.25
CA LEU A 309 -0.07 -3.57 -5.36
C LEU A 309 -1.22 -2.55 -5.42
N LEU A 310 -1.45 -1.98 -6.59
CA LEU A 310 -2.52 -1.01 -6.82
C LEU A 310 -3.48 -1.59 -7.86
N LYS A 311 -4.77 -1.68 -7.52
CA LYS A 311 -5.84 -2.07 -8.45
C LYS A 311 -6.77 -0.88 -8.67
N GLY A 312 -6.67 -0.24 -9.83
CA GLY A 312 -7.34 1.03 -10.12
C GLY A 312 -6.79 2.14 -9.23
N TYR A 313 -7.50 2.41 -8.15
CA TYR A 313 -7.12 3.35 -7.10
C TYR A 313 -7.02 2.69 -5.71
N GLN A 314 -7.33 1.40 -5.58
CA GLN A 314 -7.29 0.68 -4.32
C GLN A 314 -5.88 0.17 -4.03
N LEU A 315 -5.29 0.66 -2.94
CA LEU A 315 -3.97 0.25 -2.48
C LEU A 315 -4.03 -1.05 -1.69
N ILE A 316 -3.16 -1.99 -2.04
CA ILE A 316 -2.90 -3.22 -1.31
C ILE A 316 -1.42 -3.25 -0.93
N GLY A 317 -1.16 -3.10 0.37
CA GLY A 317 0.19 -3.18 0.93
C GLY A 317 0.46 -4.59 1.41
N ILE A 318 1.62 -5.14 1.04
CA ILE A 318 1.99 -6.51 1.36
C ILE A 318 3.28 -6.46 2.18
N SER A 319 3.27 -7.10 3.34
CA SER A 319 4.47 -7.33 4.14
C SER A 319 4.85 -8.80 4.16
N CYS A 320 6.14 -9.08 3.99
CA CYS A 320 6.69 -10.41 4.01
C CYS A 320 7.55 -10.61 5.26
N THR A 321 7.44 -11.78 5.88
CA THR A 321 8.28 -12.14 7.02
C THR A 321 8.60 -13.62 7.02
N THR A 322 9.88 -13.93 7.26
CA THR A 322 10.35 -15.31 7.48
C THR A 322 10.11 -15.79 8.92
N ALA A 323 9.56 -14.93 9.78
CA ALA A 323 9.17 -15.30 11.14
C ALA A 323 8.03 -16.34 11.15
N SER A 324 8.14 -17.30 12.07
CA SER A 324 7.12 -18.32 12.36
C SER A 324 6.51 -18.15 13.76
N GLN A 325 6.91 -17.11 14.51
CA GLN A 325 6.33 -16.78 15.80
C GLN A 325 5.09 -15.89 15.64
N ARG A 326 3.95 -16.31 16.22
CA ARG A 326 2.67 -15.60 16.08
C ARG A 326 2.72 -14.15 16.55
N HIS A 327 3.33 -13.85 17.69
CA HIS A 327 3.37 -12.47 18.22
C HIS A 327 4.12 -11.51 17.30
N ILE A 328 5.20 -11.96 16.65
CA ILE A 328 5.96 -11.17 15.65
C ILE A 328 5.08 -10.95 14.41
N CYS A 329 4.42 -12.01 13.93
CA CYS A 329 3.53 -11.93 12.79
C CYS A 329 2.34 -10.99 13.06
N LYS A 330 1.74 -11.04 14.25
CA LYS A 330 0.66 -10.12 14.66
C LYS A 330 1.11 -8.66 14.64
N SER A 331 2.29 -8.37 15.21
CA SER A 331 2.86 -7.03 15.18
C SER A 331 3.04 -6.52 13.74
N LYS A 332 3.59 -7.35 12.85
CA LYS A 332 3.75 -7.01 11.43
C LYS A 332 2.42 -6.84 10.71
N GLY A 333 1.41 -7.66 11.03
CA GLY A 333 0.05 -7.54 10.50
C GLY A 333 -0.58 -6.18 10.80
N PHE A 334 -0.48 -5.70 12.04
CA PHE A 334 -0.94 -4.36 12.39
C PHE A 334 -0.13 -3.26 11.71
N GLU A 335 1.18 -3.40 11.66
CA GLU A 335 2.06 -2.42 11.02
C GLU A 335 1.72 -2.24 9.55
N ILE A 336 1.57 -3.32 8.78
CA ILE A 336 1.22 -3.24 7.36
C ILE A 336 -0.20 -2.69 7.17
N PHE A 337 -1.17 -3.11 7.99
CA PHE A 337 -2.53 -2.59 7.93
C PHE A 337 -2.57 -1.07 8.15
N LEU A 338 -1.95 -0.59 9.23
CA LEU A 338 -1.95 0.84 9.58
C LEU A 338 -1.21 1.68 8.53
N ARG A 339 -0.04 1.25 8.07
CA ARG A 339 0.74 1.97 7.04
C ARG A 339 -0.01 2.05 5.72
N THR A 340 -0.62 0.94 5.32
CA THR A 340 -1.38 0.88 4.08
C THR A 340 -2.62 1.77 4.15
N ARG A 341 -3.36 1.76 5.26
CA ARG A 341 -4.52 2.63 5.50
C ARG A 341 -4.14 4.12 5.56
N GLN A 342 -2.94 4.46 6.05
CA GLN A 342 -2.44 5.84 6.05
C GLN A 342 -2.25 6.40 4.64
N ILE A 343 -1.80 5.56 3.69
CA ILE A 343 -1.51 5.97 2.30
C ILE A 343 -2.70 5.76 1.37
N GLY A 344 -3.43 4.65 1.48
CA GLY A 344 -4.53 4.30 0.57
C GLY A 344 -5.91 4.68 1.09
N GLY A 345 -5.99 5.27 2.28
CA GLY A 345 -7.27 5.60 2.91
C GLY A 345 -8.02 4.38 3.41
N LYS A 346 -9.34 4.54 3.61
CA LYS A 346 -10.19 3.52 4.25
C LYS A 346 -10.42 2.26 3.42
N GLU A 347 -10.27 2.36 2.10
CA GLU A 347 -10.49 1.24 1.17
C GLU A 347 -9.22 0.42 0.95
N ALA A 348 -8.10 0.84 1.53
CA ALA A 348 -6.83 0.15 1.41
C ALA A 348 -6.89 -1.21 2.13
N ARG A 349 -6.32 -2.24 1.51
CA ARG A 349 -6.27 -3.61 2.05
C ARG A 349 -4.83 -4.00 2.34
N ALA A 350 -4.61 -4.95 3.23
CA ALA A 350 -3.27 -5.42 3.57
C ALA A 350 -3.11 -6.92 3.38
N VAL A 351 -1.89 -7.36 3.04
CA VAL A 351 -1.53 -8.77 3.01
C VAL A 351 -0.32 -8.98 3.90
N LEU A 352 -0.37 -10.00 4.75
CA LEU A 352 0.75 -10.45 5.57
C LEU A 352 1.15 -11.86 5.12
N ILE A 353 2.37 -11.99 4.62
CA ILE A 353 2.95 -13.27 4.20
C ILE A 353 3.94 -13.73 5.26
N THR A 354 3.73 -14.93 5.79
CA THR A 354 4.44 -15.46 6.96
C THR A 354 4.86 -16.91 6.77
N ARG A 355 5.58 -17.44 7.76
CA ARG A 355 5.86 -18.88 7.91
C ARG A 355 5.01 -19.58 8.97
N LEU A 356 3.88 -19.02 9.33
CA LEU A 356 2.96 -19.69 10.24
C LEU A 356 2.42 -20.96 9.59
N ASN A 357 2.26 -22.01 10.40
CA ASN A 357 1.51 -23.18 9.96
C ASN A 357 0.03 -22.84 9.81
N LYS A 358 -0.73 -23.71 9.14
CA LYS A 358 -2.16 -23.51 8.85
C LYS A 358 -3.01 -23.16 10.08
N SER A 359 -2.81 -23.82 11.23
CA SER A 359 -3.60 -23.55 12.45
C SER A 359 -3.34 -22.14 12.96
N GLN A 360 -2.06 -21.80 13.17
CA GLN A 360 -1.65 -20.50 13.68
C GLN A 360 -2.02 -19.37 12.71
N ARG A 361 -1.92 -19.61 11.41
CA ARG A 361 -2.34 -18.66 10.37
C ARG A 361 -3.84 -18.38 10.44
N ASN A 362 -4.68 -19.41 10.58
CA ASN A 362 -6.13 -19.23 10.65
C ASN A 362 -6.54 -18.44 11.89
N GLU A 363 -5.97 -18.78 13.05
CA GLU A 363 -6.25 -18.06 14.28
C GLU A 363 -5.77 -16.59 14.20
N LEU A 364 -4.62 -16.33 13.56
CA LEU A 364 -4.14 -14.96 13.36
C LEU A 364 -4.99 -14.18 12.34
N GLN A 365 -5.47 -14.84 11.28
CA GLN A 365 -6.41 -14.25 10.32
C GLN A 365 -7.65 -13.76 11.06
N GLU A 366 -8.33 -14.62 11.81
CA GLU A 366 -9.55 -14.27 12.56
C GLU A 366 -9.33 -13.12 13.53
N GLU A 367 -8.21 -13.15 14.27
CA GLU A 367 -7.83 -12.11 15.22
C GLU A 367 -7.63 -10.75 14.52
N LEU A 368 -6.89 -10.72 13.42
CA LEU A 368 -6.66 -9.48 12.67
C LEU A 368 -7.92 -9.00 11.95
N GLU A 369 -8.80 -9.87 11.47
CA GLU A 369 -10.09 -9.48 10.87
C GLU A 369 -10.98 -8.73 11.87
N ILE A 370 -11.01 -9.19 13.14
CA ILE A 370 -11.76 -8.54 14.22
C ILE A 370 -11.13 -7.18 14.56
N ASP A 371 -9.81 -7.15 14.73
CA ASP A 371 -9.10 -5.94 15.17
C ASP A 371 -9.01 -4.86 14.07
N THR A 372 -9.19 -5.22 12.79
CA THR A 372 -9.07 -4.31 11.64
C THR A 372 -10.41 -3.91 10.99
N GLU A 373 -11.52 -4.10 11.71
CA GLU A 373 -12.86 -3.65 11.31
C GLU A 373 -13.41 -4.36 10.04
N GLY A 374 -12.99 -5.60 9.74
CA GLY A 374 -13.64 -6.40 8.70
C GLY A 374 -12.76 -7.42 7.97
N LYS A 375 -13.40 -8.50 7.49
CA LYS A 375 -12.77 -9.63 6.78
C LYS A 375 -12.03 -9.26 5.49
N GLU A 376 -12.43 -8.15 4.89
CA GLU A 376 -11.92 -7.73 3.58
C GLU A 376 -10.66 -6.86 3.69
N ASN A 377 -10.23 -6.50 4.90
CA ASN A 377 -9.20 -5.50 5.10
C ASN A 377 -7.79 -6.08 5.22
N ILE A 378 -7.67 -7.35 5.62
CA ILE A 378 -6.38 -8.01 5.78
C ILE A 378 -6.43 -9.49 5.41
N LEU A 379 -5.44 -9.95 4.65
CA LEU A 379 -5.21 -11.35 4.30
C LEU A 379 -3.90 -11.84 4.90
N VAL A 380 -3.93 -12.93 5.63
CA VAL A 380 -2.77 -13.62 6.19
C VAL A 380 -2.53 -14.90 5.40
N LEU A 381 -1.31 -15.05 4.89
CA LEU A 381 -0.84 -16.23 4.16
C LEU A 381 0.29 -16.87 4.95
N GLY A 382 0.19 -18.19 5.13
CA GLY A 382 1.17 -19.01 5.86
C GLY A 382 2.13 -19.72 4.92
N GLU A 383 2.95 -20.62 5.49
CA GLU A 383 3.94 -21.38 4.74
C GLU A 383 3.31 -22.23 3.61
N ASP A 384 2.18 -22.87 3.91
CA ASP A 384 1.44 -23.73 2.95
C ASP A 384 0.79 -22.93 1.80
N ASP A 385 0.63 -21.61 1.98
CA ASP A 385 0.02 -20.73 0.98
C ASP A 385 1.07 -20.15 0.01
N LEU A 386 2.37 -20.42 0.20
CA LEU A 386 3.46 -19.85 -0.60
C LEU A 386 3.58 -20.43 -2.00
N LYS A 387 3.04 -21.64 -2.26
CA LYS A 387 3.03 -22.23 -3.60
C LYS A 387 2.40 -21.29 -4.59
N GLU A 388 3.04 -21.10 -5.74
CA GLU A 388 2.70 -20.06 -6.70
C GLU A 388 1.20 -20.04 -7.04
N SER A 389 0.65 -21.21 -7.36
CA SER A 389 -0.78 -21.37 -7.70
C SER A 389 -1.73 -21.06 -6.55
N VAL A 390 -1.34 -21.35 -5.30
CA VAL A 390 -2.16 -21.06 -4.12
C VAL A 390 -2.07 -19.58 -3.77
N LEU A 391 -0.84 -19.06 -3.70
CA LEU A 391 -0.53 -17.66 -3.43
C LEU A 391 -1.31 -16.74 -4.36
N ILE A 392 -1.22 -16.99 -5.67
CA ILE A 392 -1.89 -16.16 -6.66
C ILE A 392 -3.40 -16.22 -6.55
N ASN A 393 -3.98 -17.41 -6.35
CA ASN A 393 -5.43 -17.57 -6.27
C ASN A 393 -5.99 -16.85 -5.04
N ARG A 394 -5.32 -17.01 -3.89
CA ARG A 394 -5.70 -16.32 -2.64
C ARG A 394 -5.63 -14.80 -2.79
N ILE A 395 -4.58 -14.28 -3.43
CA ILE A 395 -4.46 -12.83 -3.67
C ILE A 395 -5.50 -12.36 -4.69
N LYS A 396 -5.72 -13.09 -5.79
CA LYS A 396 -6.77 -12.76 -6.78
C LYS A 396 -8.14 -12.70 -6.14
N ASP A 397 -8.49 -13.65 -5.30
CA ASP A 397 -9.78 -13.66 -4.59
C ASP A 397 -9.90 -12.51 -3.59
N PHE A 398 -8.79 -12.13 -2.96
CA PHE A 398 -8.77 -11.02 -2.00
C PHE A 398 -8.81 -9.63 -2.66
N ILE A 399 -8.33 -9.48 -3.89
CA ILE A 399 -8.39 -8.20 -4.63
C ILE A 399 -9.57 -8.11 -5.59
N LYS A 400 -10.40 -9.17 -5.69
CA LYS A 400 -11.75 -9.05 -6.25
C LYS A 400 -12.56 -8.07 -5.40
#